data_AF-A0AAU5QXA2-F1
#
_entry.id   AF-A0AAU5QXA2-F1
#
_cell.length_a   1.000
_cell.length_b   1.000
_cell.length_c   1.000
_cell.angle_alpha   90.00
_cell.angle_beta   90.00
_cell.angle_gamma   90.00
#
_symmetry.space_group_name_H-M   'P 1'
#
loop_
_entity.id
_entity.type
_entity.pdbx_description
1 polymer ?
#
loop_
_entity_poly.entity_id
_entity_poly.type
_entity_poly.pdbx_seq_one_letter_code
_entity_poly.pdbx_strand_id
1 'polypeptide(L)'
;MRALLTTAAGVCALVALTACTHGAATSPGQRPTTSAPTSAPVDTAALESSVRAYVKAYYEPDTAAAYRLLSATCRDQWTEESFAELPERATATARQLGTTYTLRRLTVGRVTKDTAQVTYGVGEPRFDETSTWVLEDGGWHNDLC
;
A
#
# COMPACT_ATOMS: atom_id res chain seq x y z
N MET A 1 28.01 -34.96 0.65
CA MET A 1 28.73 -35.43 -0.57
C MET A 1 27.69 -35.84 -1.60
N ARG A 2 27.75 -35.31 -2.84
CA ARG A 2 26.89 -35.70 -4.01
C ARG A 2 25.37 -35.54 -3.79
N ALA A 3 24.54 -35.43 -4.83
CA ALA A 3 24.78 -35.56 -6.27
C ALA A 3 24.32 -34.33 -7.09
N LEU A 4 24.79 -34.23 -8.34
CA LEU A 4 24.26 -33.30 -9.35
C LEU A 4 23.19 -33.99 -10.19
N LEU A 5 22.34 -33.22 -10.89
CA LEU A 5 21.53 -33.69 -12.01
C LEU A 5 21.26 -32.55 -13.02
N THR A 6 21.15 -32.89 -14.30
CA THR A 6 21.15 -31.97 -15.46
C THR A 6 20.31 -32.55 -16.61
N THR A 7 19.88 -31.82 -17.65
CA THR A 7 20.24 -30.43 -18.01
C THR A 7 19.00 -29.49 -18.00
N ALA A 8 18.43 -28.87 -19.03
CA ALA A 8 18.68 -28.76 -20.48
C ALA A 8 18.20 -27.38 -21.00
N ALA A 9 18.59 -26.99 -22.21
CA ALA A 9 18.25 -25.69 -22.81
C ALA A 9 17.18 -25.82 -23.92
N GLY A 10 16.48 -24.71 -24.21
CA GLY A 10 15.59 -24.58 -25.37
C GLY A 10 15.52 -23.13 -25.85
N VAL A 11 15.93 -22.88 -27.10
CA VAL A 11 15.99 -21.53 -27.71
C VAL A 11 15.17 -21.50 -29.00
N CYS A 12 14.13 -20.69 -29.02
CA CYS A 12 13.40 -20.21 -30.20
C CYS A 12 12.71 -18.87 -29.85
N ALA A 13 12.44 -17.94 -30.75
CA ALA A 13 13.06 -17.58 -32.04
C ALA A 13 12.59 -16.16 -32.39
N LEU A 14 13.37 -15.35 -33.10
CA LEU A 14 12.89 -14.03 -33.55
C LEU A 14 11.92 -14.19 -34.74
N VAL A 15 10.84 -13.40 -34.74
CA VAL A 15 9.98 -13.17 -35.91
C VAL A 15 9.93 -11.66 -36.19
N ALA A 16 9.88 -11.30 -37.47
CA ALA A 16 10.25 -9.98 -37.97
C ALA A 16 9.08 -9.01 -38.21
N LEU A 17 9.41 -7.72 -38.20
CA LEU A 17 8.78 -6.57 -38.85
C LEU A 17 7.33 -6.73 -39.39
N THR A 18 6.39 -6.01 -38.78
CA THR A 18 5.26 -5.42 -39.50
C THR A 18 5.47 -3.91 -39.63
N ALA A 19 5.96 -3.47 -40.79
CA ALA A 19 6.11 -2.05 -41.10
C ALA A 19 4.78 -1.48 -41.62
N CYS A 20 4.14 -0.61 -40.85
CA CYS A 20 2.95 0.14 -41.27
C CYS A 20 3.34 1.57 -41.66
N THR A 21 3.78 1.75 -42.90
CA THR A 21 3.85 3.08 -43.53
C THR A 21 2.51 3.45 -44.18
N HIS A 22 2.25 4.76 -44.29
CA HIS A 22 1.21 5.48 -45.06
C HIS A 22 0.13 6.22 -44.24
N GLY A 23 -0.30 7.37 -44.77
CA GLY A 23 -1.53 8.06 -44.37
C GLY A 23 -1.35 9.32 -43.50
N ALA A 24 -0.73 10.38 -44.03
CA ALA A 24 -0.79 11.69 -43.40
C ALA A 24 -2.12 12.41 -43.74
N ALA A 25 -2.81 12.94 -42.72
CA ALA A 25 -4.00 13.77 -42.88
C ALA A 25 -4.07 14.85 -41.78
N THR A 26 -3.22 15.87 -41.89
CA THR A 26 -3.18 17.00 -40.94
C THR A 26 -4.44 17.86 -41.06
N SER A 27 -5.42 17.64 -40.18
CA SER A 27 -6.65 18.45 -40.11
C SER A 27 -6.64 19.39 -38.90
N PRO A 28 -6.40 20.70 -39.08
CA PRO A 28 -6.29 21.65 -37.97
C PRO A 28 -7.67 22.15 -37.53
N GLY A 29 -8.42 21.36 -36.72
CA GLY A 29 -9.81 21.74 -36.42
C GLY A 29 -10.52 21.16 -35.20
N GLN A 30 -10.01 20.12 -34.53
CA GLN A 30 -10.70 19.55 -33.35
C GLN A 30 -9.71 19.15 -32.26
N ARG A 31 -9.54 20.04 -31.26
CA ARG A 31 -8.91 19.72 -29.98
C ARG A 31 -9.85 18.74 -29.26
N PRO A 32 -9.43 17.50 -28.92
CA PRO A 32 -10.29 16.59 -28.19
C PRO A 32 -10.62 17.20 -26.83
N THR A 33 -11.88 17.57 -26.62
CA THR A 33 -12.43 17.74 -25.27
C THR A 33 -12.60 16.36 -24.68
N THR A 34 -11.50 15.78 -24.22
CA THR A 34 -11.50 14.59 -23.37
C THR A 34 -12.24 14.97 -22.09
N SER A 35 -13.54 14.73 -22.06
CA SER A 35 -14.33 14.77 -20.83
C SER A 35 -13.73 13.77 -19.87
N ALA A 36 -12.93 14.26 -18.91
CA ALA A 36 -12.35 13.42 -17.88
C ALA A 36 -13.49 12.68 -17.18
N PRO A 37 -13.43 11.35 -17.03
CA PRO A 37 -14.50 10.60 -16.39
C PRO A 37 -14.61 11.08 -14.95
N THR A 38 -15.70 11.80 -14.64
CA THR A 38 -16.07 12.15 -13.28
C THR A 38 -16.49 10.86 -12.58
N SER A 39 -15.51 10.15 -12.04
CA SER A 39 -15.74 9.02 -11.14
C SER A 39 -16.56 9.51 -9.95
N ALA A 40 -17.58 8.75 -9.58
CA ALA A 40 -18.28 8.98 -8.32
C ALA A 40 -17.28 8.88 -7.15
N PRO A 41 -17.49 9.61 -6.04
CA PRO A 41 -16.69 9.44 -4.84
C PRO A 41 -16.69 7.97 -4.39
N VAL A 42 -15.51 7.41 -4.16
CA VAL A 42 -15.37 6.08 -3.57
C VAL A 42 -15.65 6.20 -2.06
N ASP A 43 -16.44 5.29 -1.51
CA ASP A 43 -16.64 5.23 -0.06
C ASP A 43 -15.38 4.73 0.65
N THR A 44 -14.77 5.60 1.45
CA THR A 44 -13.54 5.34 2.20
C THR A 44 -13.79 5.05 3.69
N ALA A 45 -15.03 5.08 4.17
CA ALA A 45 -15.33 5.10 5.60
C ALA A 45 -14.78 3.88 6.35
N ALA A 46 -14.89 2.69 5.76
CA ALA A 46 -14.37 1.44 6.33
C ALA A 46 -12.83 1.38 6.32
N LEU A 47 -12.20 1.84 5.23
CA LEU A 47 -10.74 1.94 5.11
C LEU A 47 -10.18 2.87 6.19
N GLU A 48 -10.68 4.09 6.25
CA GLU A 48 -10.22 5.08 7.22
C GLU A 48 -10.50 4.65 8.68
N SER A 49 -11.58 3.92 8.93
CA SER A 49 -11.85 3.34 10.26
C SER A 49 -10.77 2.34 10.66
N SER A 50 -10.34 1.51 9.71
CA SER A 50 -9.28 0.52 9.91
C SER A 50 -7.91 1.18 10.10
N VAL A 51 -7.62 2.24 9.35
CA VAL A 51 -6.42 3.09 9.58
C VAL A 51 -6.45 3.75 10.95
N ARG A 52 -7.60 4.30 11.37
CA ARG A 52 -7.80 4.89 12.71
C ARG A 52 -7.55 3.86 13.82
N ALA A 53 -8.02 2.62 13.64
CA ALA A 53 -7.79 1.53 14.59
C ALA A 53 -6.31 1.11 14.66
N TYR A 54 -5.65 0.91 13.51
CA TYR A 54 -4.24 0.53 13.42
C TYR A 54 -3.32 1.60 14.05
N VAL A 55 -3.48 2.86 13.63
CA VAL A 55 -2.67 3.97 14.17
C VAL A 55 -2.92 4.16 15.67
N LYS A 56 -4.13 3.90 16.19
CA LYS A 56 -4.36 3.88 17.64
C LYS A 56 -3.57 2.75 18.29
N ALA A 57 -3.75 1.50 17.85
CA ALA A 57 -3.12 0.34 18.45
C ALA A 57 -1.57 0.34 18.36
N TYR A 58 -1.01 0.95 17.33
CA TYR A 58 0.44 1.07 17.15
C TYR A 58 1.09 2.08 18.11
N TYR A 59 0.38 3.16 18.49
CA TYR A 59 0.94 4.23 19.35
C TYR A 59 0.39 4.25 20.79
N GLU A 60 -0.76 3.62 21.05
CA GLU A 60 -1.19 3.12 22.36
C GLU A 60 -0.96 1.60 22.37
N PRO A 61 0.26 1.11 22.64
CA PRO A 61 0.80 -0.16 22.11
C PRO A 61 -0.01 -1.41 22.50
N ASP A 62 -1.00 -1.73 21.69
CA ASP A 62 -1.78 -2.95 21.65
C ASP A 62 -1.29 -3.73 20.41
N THR A 63 -0.13 -4.37 20.57
CA THR A 63 0.53 -5.15 19.52
C THR A 63 -0.44 -6.14 18.88
N ALA A 64 -1.27 -6.81 19.67
CA ALA A 64 -2.23 -7.80 19.19
C ALA A 64 -3.31 -7.16 18.31
N ALA A 65 -3.82 -5.97 18.65
CA ALA A 65 -4.78 -5.25 17.80
C ALA A 65 -4.14 -4.67 16.53
N ALA A 66 -2.91 -4.15 16.61
CA ALA A 66 -2.19 -3.64 15.44
C ALA A 66 -1.78 -4.79 14.48
N TYR A 67 -1.32 -5.93 15.00
CA TYR A 67 -0.94 -7.12 14.23
C TYR A 67 -2.14 -7.77 13.53
N ARG A 68 -3.30 -7.83 14.20
CA ARG A 68 -4.58 -8.25 13.57
C ARG A 68 -5.05 -7.33 12.43
N LEU A 69 -4.48 -6.14 12.29
CA LEU A 69 -4.77 -5.19 11.21
C LEU A 69 -3.68 -5.13 10.14
N LEU A 70 -2.64 -5.99 10.19
CA LEU A 70 -1.74 -6.22 9.06
C LEU A 70 -2.37 -7.16 8.04
N SER A 71 -1.94 -7.12 6.77
CA SER A 71 -2.40 -8.06 5.73
C SER A 71 -2.02 -9.52 6.04
N ALA A 72 -2.65 -10.49 5.37
CA ALA A 72 -2.21 -11.88 5.40
C ALA A 72 -0.73 -11.99 4.97
N THR A 73 -0.34 -11.31 3.90
CA THR A 73 1.04 -11.24 3.39
C THR A 73 2.05 -10.74 4.43
N CYS A 74 1.68 -9.78 5.28
CA CYS A 74 2.56 -9.28 6.34
C CYS A 74 2.54 -10.14 7.60
N ARG A 75 1.43 -10.83 7.92
CA ARG A 75 1.38 -11.83 9.00
C ARG A 75 2.16 -13.12 8.67
N ASP A 76 2.28 -13.47 7.39
CA ASP A 76 3.14 -14.56 6.93
C ASP A 76 4.64 -14.21 6.99
N GLN A 77 5.00 -12.93 6.96
CA GLN A 77 6.39 -12.45 7.03
C GLN A 77 6.86 -12.10 8.45
N TRP A 78 6.00 -11.53 9.28
CA TRP A 78 6.32 -11.13 10.65
C TRP A 78 5.50 -11.94 11.67
N THR A 79 6.15 -12.42 12.73
CA THR A 79 5.44 -12.90 13.92
C THR A 79 4.95 -11.71 14.76
N GLU A 80 3.89 -11.90 15.55
CA GLU A 80 3.40 -10.86 16.48
C GLU A 80 4.50 -10.38 17.45
N GLU A 81 5.39 -11.28 17.87
CA GLU A 81 6.57 -10.98 18.70
C GLU A 81 7.57 -10.07 17.97
N SER A 82 7.93 -10.39 16.72
CA SER A 82 8.84 -9.55 15.92
C SER A 82 8.22 -8.19 15.54
N PHE A 83 6.89 -8.13 15.41
CA PHE A 83 6.16 -6.89 15.18
C PHE A 83 6.11 -6.01 16.44
N ALA A 84 6.08 -6.59 17.66
CA ALA A 84 5.98 -5.85 18.93
C ALA A 84 7.05 -4.75 19.08
N GLU A 85 8.26 -4.99 18.58
CA GLU A 85 9.35 -4.02 18.62
C GLU A 85 9.00 -2.66 17.99
N LEU A 86 8.08 -2.62 17.02
CA LEU A 86 7.71 -1.41 16.28
C LEU A 86 6.82 -0.47 17.11
N PRO A 87 5.65 -0.89 17.66
CA PRO A 87 4.93 -0.15 18.70
C PRO A 87 5.77 0.19 19.93
N GLU A 88 6.67 -0.71 20.37
CA GLU A 88 7.55 -0.45 21.51
C GLU A 88 8.54 0.69 21.25
N ARG A 89 9.24 0.67 20.11
CA ARG A 89 10.15 1.77 19.68
C ARG A 89 9.40 3.10 19.53
N ALA A 90 8.20 3.07 18.96
CA ALA A 90 7.35 4.25 18.83
C ALA A 90 6.96 4.83 20.21
N THR A 91 6.57 3.95 21.14
CA THR A 91 6.19 4.31 22.52
C THR A 91 7.38 4.83 23.33
N ALA A 92 8.54 4.19 23.23
CA ALA A 92 9.78 4.65 23.87
C ALA A 92 10.18 6.05 23.36
N THR A 93 10.08 6.28 22.05
CA THR A 93 10.33 7.58 21.42
C THR A 93 9.35 8.65 21.90
N ALA A 94 8.04 8.32 21.98
CA ALA A 94 7.02 9.23 22.52
C ALA A 94 7.32 9.65 23.96
N ARG A 95 7.70 8.69 24.83
CA ARG A 95 8.10 8.93 26.23
C ARG A 95 9.34 9.81 26.34
N GLN A 96 10.39 9.55 25.54
CA GLN A 96 11.63 10.35 25.53
C GLN A 96 11.39 11.80 25.11
N LEU A 97 10.41 12.04 24.24
CA LEU A 97 10.07 13.37 23.72
C LEU A 97 8.92 14.05 24.48
N GLY A 98 8.41 13.44 25.57
CA GLY A 98 7.31 13.99 26.37
C GLY A 98 6.00 14.18 25.60
N THR A 99 5.74 13.35 24.58
CA THR A 99 4.63 13.52 23.62
C THR A 99 3.71 12.30 23.56
N THR A 100 2.62 12.41 22.80
CA THR A 100 1.66 11.32 22.58
C THR A 100 1.23 11.30 21.13
N TYR A 101 1.80 10.38 20.36
CA TYR A 101 1.44 10.17 18.97
C TYR A 101 0.03 9.60 18.87
N THR A 102 -0.80 10.29 18.09
CA THR A 102 -2.18 9.92 17.77
C THR A 102 -2.47 10.53 16.41
N LEU A 103 -3.42 9.97 15.65
CA LEU A 103 -3.73 10.44 14.30
C LEU A 103 -4.00 11.97 14.26
N ARG A 104 -3.34 12.68 13.34
CA ARG A 104 -3.51 14.13 13.11
C ARG A 104 -3.81 14.47 11.65
N ARG A 105 -3.31 13.69 10.70
CA ARG A 105 -3.61 13.77 9.27
C ARG A 105 -3.97 12.38 8.76
N LEU A 106 -4.94 12.32 7.86
CA LEU A 106 -5.30 11.14 7.10
C LEU A 106 -5.72 11.57 5.70
N THR A 107 -5.04 11.03 4.68
CA THR A 107 -5.29 11.28 3.27
C THR A 107 -5.41 9.94 2.57
N VAL A 108 -6.58 9.63 2.04
CA VAL A 108 -6.75 8.49 1.13
C VAL A 108 -6.35 8.95 -0.27
N GLY A 109 -5.43 8.21 -0.89
CA GLY A 109 -4.90 8.46 -2.22
C GLY A 109 -5.67 7.68 -3.30
N ARG A 110 -4.96 6.85 -4.07
CA ARG A 110 -5.57 5.92 -5.01
C ARG A 110 -6.36 4.86 -4.24
N VAL A 111 -7.60 4.60 -4.66
CA VAL A 111 -8.41 3.45 -4.23
C VAL A 111 -8.84 2.66 -5.47
N THR A 112 -8.88 1.34 -5.36
CA THR A 112 -9.38 0.41 -6.39
C THR A 112 -10.55 -0.41 -5.81
N LYS A 113 -10.79 -1.64 -6.29
CA LYS A 113 -11.76 -2.56 -5.70
C LYS A 113 -11.26 -3.16 -4.38
N ASP A 114 -9.96 -3.44 -4.30
CA ASP A 114 -9.33 -4.33 -3.32
C ASP A 114 -8.05 -3.77 -2.70
N THR A 115 -7.54 -2.66 -3.25
CA THR A 115 -6.29 -2.02 -2.84
C THR A 115 -6.47 -0.51 -2.69
N ALA A 116 -5.82 0.08 -1.69
CA ALA A 116 -5.80 1.51 -1.45
C ALA A 116 -4.41 1.99 -1.03
N GLN A 117 -4.08 3.25 -1.32
CA GLN A 117 -2.92 3.94 -0.79
C GLN A 117 -3.39 4.97 0.25
N VAL A 118 -2.78 4.97 1.42
CA VAL A 118 -3.13 5.88 2.51
C VAL A 118 -1.87 6.56 3.04
N THR A 119 -1.90 7.89 3.09
CA THR A 119 -0.91 8.67 3.84
C THR A 119 -1.52 9.11 5.16
N TYR A 120 -0.85 8.86 6.29
CA TYR A 120 -1.27 9.33 7.60
C TYR A 120 -0.11 10.00 8.35
N GLY A 121 -0.43 10.84 9.33
CA GLY A 121 0.58 11.54 10.13
C GLY A 121 0.14 11.76 11.57
N VAL A 122 1.07 11.62 12.52
CA VAL A 122 0.80 11.67 13.97
C VAL A 122 1.22 12.98 14.66
N GLY A 123 1.44 14.03 13.85
CA GLY A 123 1.77 15.39 14.32
C GLY A 123 3.24 15.79 14.21
N GLU A 124 4.09 14.88 13.76
CA GLU A 124 5.55 15.02 13.64
C GLU A 124 5.96 14.49 12.25
N PRO A 125 6.36 15.33 11.27
CA PRO A 125 6.45 14.93 9.86
C PRO A 125 7.44 13.81 9.53
N ARG A 126 8.43 13.52 10.40
CA ARG A 126 9.30 12.33 10.27
C ARG A 126 8.60 11.00 10.62
N PHE A 127 7.35 11.05 11.07
CA PHE A 127 6.46 9.92 11.32
C PHE A 127 5.15 10.08 10.52
N ASP A 128 5.19 10.80 9.40
CA ASP A 128 4.16 10.71 8.35
C ASP A 128 4.49 9.48 7.49
N GLU A 129 3.54 8.57 7.37
CA GLU A 129 3.68 7.24 6.76
C GLU A 129 2.78 7.14 5.51
N THR A 130 3.21 6.42 4.47
CA THR A 130 2.41 6.17 3.27
C THR A 130 2.39 4.68 2.95
N SER A 131 1.31 4.02 3.35
CA SER A 131 1.15 2.57 3.29
C SER A 131 0.15 2.14 2.22
N THR A 132 0.36 0.92 1.70
CA THR A 132 -0.67 0.18 0.97
C THR A 132 -1.65 -0.44 1.97
N TRP A 133 -2.91 -0.56 1.56
CA TRP A 133 -3.97 -1.23 2.30
C TRP A 133 -4.71 -2.19 1.36
N VAL A 134 -5.07 -3.36 1.87
CA VAL A 134 -5.74 -4.45 1.13
C VAL A 134 -7.08 -4.80 1.78
N LEU A 135 -8.07 -5.17 0.96
CA LEU A 135 -9.40 -5.59 1.41
C LEU A 135 -9.46 -7.13 1.51
N GLU A 136 -9.24 -7.67 2.70
CA GLU A 136 -9.24 -9.11 2.99
C GLU A 136 -10.40 -9.44 3.96
N ASP A 137 -11.19 -10.47 3.65
CA ASP A 137 -12.36 -10.91 4.42
C ASP A 137 -13.39 -9.80 4.77
N GLY A 138 -13.41 -8.73 3.97
CA GLY A 138 -14.28 -7.56 4.15
C GLY A 138 -13.73 -6.49 5.11
N GLY A 139 -12.55 -6.71 5.71
CA GLY A 139 -11.80 -5.72 6.47
C GLY A 139 -10.67 -5.10 5.63
N TRP A 140 -10.31 -3.85 5.92
CA TRP A 140 -9.12 -3.24 5.33
C TRP A 140 -7.91 -3.46 6.25
N HIS A 141 -6.85 -4.04 5.72
CA HIS A 141 -5.62 -4.37 6.46
C HIS A 141 -4.42 -3.65 5.85
N ASN A 142 -3.42 -3.36 6.68
CA ASN A 142 -2.20 -2.64 6.34
C ASN A 142 -1.20 -3.58 5.67
N ASP A 143 -0.82 -3.27 4.43
CA ASP A 143 0.11 -4.05 3.61
C ASP A 143 1.44 -3.30 3.51
N LEU A 144 2.12 -3.17 4.66
CA LEU A 144 3.42 -2.54 4.79
C LEU A 144 4.31 -3.38 5.72
N CYS A 145 5.19 -4.16 5.10
CA CYS A 145 6.22 -5.00 5.71
C CYS A 145 7.44 -5.10 4.77
#